data_AF-A0A392QRF7-F1
#
_entry.id   AF-A0A392QRF7-F1
#
_cell.length_a   1.000
_cell.length_b   1.000
_cell.length_c   1.000
_cell.angle_alpha   90.00
_cell.angle_beta   90.00
_cell.angle_gamma   90.00
#
_symmetry.space_group_name_H-M   'P 1'
#
loop_
_entity.id
_entity.type
_entity.pdbx_description
1 polymer ?
#
loop_
_entity_poly.entity_id
_entity_poly.type
_entity_poly.pdbx_seq_one_letter_code
_entity_poly.pdbx_strand_id
1 'polypeptide(L)'
;MNGRRSLFGDDKGFAGVPPTVMAKCLHKGFNHPEGLTAKFGSLQMFMENNGSCEDMGPGAFPVKEVHKITVLDMRLANADRHAGNILIGREKENGQAVLIPIDHGYCLPTS
;
A
#
# COMPACT_ATOMS: atom_id res chain seq x y z
N MET A 1 -30.41 -6.86 -11.74
CA MET A 1 -29.24 -6.14 -11.21
C MET A 1 -28.39 -7.12 -10.41
N ASN A 2 -27.46 -7.84 -11.04
CA ASN A 2 -26.53 -8.75 -10.36
C ASN A 2 -25.15 -8.57 -11.00
N GLY A 3 -24.44 -7.53 -10.59
CA GLY A 3 -23.03 -7.33 -10.94
C GLY A 3 -22.19 -8.24 -10.06
N ARG A 4 -21.68 -9.32 -10.64
CA ARG A 4 -20.62 -10.15 -10.05
C ARG A 4 -19.41 -9.23 -9.85
N ARG A 5 -19.26 -8.64 -8.66
CA ARG A 5 -18.02 -7.97 -8.28
C ARG A 5 -16.95 -9.07 -8.33
N SER A 6 -16.11 -9.04 -9.37
CA SER A 6 -14.84 -9.75 -9.31
C SER A 6 -14.19 -9.33 -8.00
N LEU A 7 -13.83 -10.30 -7.15
CA LEU A 7 -13.07 -10.02 -5.93
C LEU A 7 -11.71 -9.36 -6.25
N PHE A 8 -11.31 -9.42 -7.54
CA PHE A 8 -10.11 -8.84 -8.13
C PHE A 8 -10.52 -8.09 -9.43
N GLY A 9 -11.27 -7.00 -9.30
CA GLY A 9 -11.60 -6.10 -10.42
C GLY A 9 -10.57 -4.97 -10.46
N ASP A 10 -9.90 -4.83 -11.61
CA ASP A 10 -8.67 -4.07 -11.87
C ASP A 10 -7.50 -4.47 -10.94
N ASP A 11 -6.35 -4.83 -11.52
CA ASP A 11 -5.13 -5.22 -10.79
C ASP A 11 -4.61 -4.15 -9.81
N LYS A 12 -5.16 -2.93 -9.87
CA LYS A 12 -4.87 -1.81 -8.97
C LYS A 12 -6.16 -1.16 -8.48
N GLY A 13 -6.37 -1.17 -7.17
CA GLY A 13 -7.44 -0.40 -6.53
C GLY A 13 -7.27 1.11 -6.66
N PHE A 14 -8.33 1.87 -6.40
CA PHE A 14 -8.41 3.34 -6.62
C PHE A 14 -7.18 4.13 -6.15
N ALA A 15 -6.69 3.87 -4.94
CA ALA A 15 -5.58 4.62 -4.34
C ALA A 15 -4.19 4.10 -4.72
N GLY A 16 -4.10 3.01 -5.49
CA GLY A 16 -2.82 2.39 -5.86
C GLY A 16 -2.13 1.62 -4.72
N VAL A 17 -2.84 1.32 -3.62
CA VAL A 17 -2.32 0.43 -2.57
C VAL A 17 -2.02 -0.94 -3.19
N PRO A 18 -0.81 -1.49 -3.02
CA PRO A 18 -0.51 -2.83 -3.50
C PRO A 18 -1.45 -3.86 -2.84
N PRO A 19 -1.86 -4.92 -3.54
CA PRO A 19 -2.69 -5.97 -2.96
C PRO A 19 -2.16 -6.42 -1.60
N THR A 20 -3.02 -6.30 -0.58
CA THR A 20 -2.71 -6.70 0.80
C THR A 20 -3.79 -7.65 1.29
N VAL A 21 -3.36 -8.78 1.83
CA VAL A 21 -4.25 -9.83 2.34
C VAL A 21 -3.86 -10.24 3.75
N MET A 22 -4.82 -10.74 4.51
CA MET A 22 -4.52 -11.47 5.74
C MET A 22 -4.03 -12.87 5.38
N ALA A 23 -2.84 -13.23 5.85
CA ALA A 23 -2.21 -14.51 5.54
C ALA A 23 -1.65 -15.19 6.78
N LYS A 24 -1.59 -16.53 6.73
CA LYS A 24 -0.85 -17.36 7.69
C LYS A 24 0.39 -17.90 6.99
N CYS A 25 1.57 -17.59 7.50
CA CYS A 25 2.85 -17.97 6.88
C CYS A 25 3.78 -18.64 7.90
N LEU A 26 4.47 -19.69 7.46
CA LEU A 26 5.49 -20.39 8.25
C LEU A 26 6.85 -20.20 7.57
N HIS A 27 7.79 -19.54 8.24
CA HIS A 27 9.12 -19.32 7.69
C HIS A 27 10.17 -19.23 8.80
N LYS A 28 11.28 -19.98 8.67
CA LYS A 28 12.34 -20.08 9.69
C LYS A 28 13.01 -18.75 10.06
N GLY A 29 12.94 -17.75 9.18
CA GLY A 29 13.49 -16.41 9.42
C GLY A 29 12.58 -15.51 10.27
N PHE A 30 11.36 -15.93 10.60
CA PHE A 30 10.53 -15.18 11.53
C PHE A 30 10.99 -15.39 12.98
N ASN A 31 10.66 -14.46 13.87
CA ASN A 31 10.94 -14.60 15.30
C ASN A 31 10.07 -15.72 15.95
N HIS A 32 10.70 -16.76 16.48
CA HIS A 32 10.04 -17.95 17.04
C HIS A 32 10.51 -18.24 18.48
N PRO A 33 10.08 -17.46 19.49
CA PRO A 33 10.55 -17.63 20.87
C PRO A 33 10.20 -19.00 21.47
N GLU A 34 9.09 -19.61 21.04
CA GLU A 34 8.59 -20.89 21.54
C GLU A 34 8.74 -22.03 20.51
N GLY A 35 9.64 -21.86 19.54
CA GLY A 35 9.82 -22.81 18.43
C GLY A 35 9.02 -22.45 17.18
N LEU A 36 9.30 -23.21 16.12
CA LEU A 36 8.84 -22.92 14.76
C LEU A 36 7.31 -22.97 14.65
N THR A 37 6.69 -21.81 14.47
CA THR A 37 5.23 -21.63 14.50
C THR A 37 4.75 -20.74 13.36
N ALA A 38 3.58 -21.03 12.78
CA ALA A 38 3.05 -20.21 11.71
C ALA A 38 2.51 -18.88 12.27
N LYS A 39 2.86 -17.76 11.63
CA LYS A 39 2.42 -16.42 12.02
C LYS A 39 1.26 -15.94 11.18
N PHE A 40 0.35 -15.21 11.81
CA PHE A 40 -0.77 -14.56 11.15
C PHE A 40 -0.50 -13.06 11.06
N GLY A 41 -0.75 -12.46 9.91
CA GLY A 41 -0.51 -11.03 9.69
C GLY A 41 -0.87 -10.57 8.28
N SER A 42 -0.62 -9.29 8.00
CA SER A 42 -0.78 -8.73 6.67
C SER A 42 0.37 -9.14 5.75
N LEU A 43 0.04 -9.61 4.55
CA LEU A 43 0.97 -9.84 3.46
C LEU A 43 0.62 -8.88 2.32
N GLN A 44 1.51 -7.94 2.04
CA GLN A 44 1.38 -6.98 0.95
C GLN A 44 2.30 -7.38 -0.21
N MET A 45 1.80 -7.25 -1.43
CA MET A 45 2.57 -7.49 -2.65
C MET A 45 3.74 -6.50 -2.74
N PHE A 46 4.94 -7.00 -2.96
CA PHE A 46 6.10 -6.17 -3.24
C PHE A 46 5.94 -5.45 -4.58
N MET A 47 6.35 -4.18 -4.62
CA MET A 47 6.32 -3.36 -5.83
C MET A 47 7.72 -2.85 -6.16
N GLU A 48 8.16 -3.09 -7.40
CA GLU A 48 9.33 -2.40 -7.94
C GLU A 48 9.11 -0.88 -7.92
N ASN A 49 10.09 -0.14 -7.41
CA ASN A 49 10.01 1.28 -7.16
C ASN A 49 11.40 1.93 -7.23
N ASN A 50 11.41 3.26 -7.25
CA ASN A 50 12.61 4.11 -7.32
C ASN A 50 12.82 4.92 -6.02
N GLY A 51 12.50 4.35 -4.86
CA GLY A 51 12.67 5.00 -3.56
C GLY A 51 11.41 5.72 -3.05
N SER A 52 11.55 6.32 -1.87
CA SER A 52 10.51 7.09 -1.18
C SER A 52 10.40 8.51 -1.73
N CYS A 53 9.37 9.23 -1.31
CA CYS A 53 9.15 10.63 -1.67
C CYS A 53 9.89 11.65 -0.78
N GLU A 54 10.77 11.21 0.13
CA GLU A 54 11.39 12.07 1.16
C GLU A 54 12.23 13.22 0.58
N ASP A 55 12.94 12.97 -0.51
CA ASP A 55 13.81 13.96 -1.17
C ASP A 55 13.10 14.71 -2.31
N MET A 56 11.79 14.52 -2.49
CA MET A 56 11.03 15.13 -3.58
C MET A 56 10.33 16.42 -3.16
N GLY A 57 10.46 17.46 -3.99
CA GLY A 57 9.69 18.69 -3.83
C GLY A 57 8.23 18.53 -4.27
N PRO A 58 7.28 19.31 -3.70
CA PRO A 58 5.84 19.14 -3.93
C PRO A 58 5.42 19.32 -5.40
N GLY A 59 6.18 20.11 -6.18
CA GLY A 59 5.92 20.31 -7.61
C GLY A 59 6.19 19.09 -8.49
N ALA A 60 6.84 18.05 -7.97
CA ALA A 60 7.15 16.84 -8.71
C ALA A 60 5.99 15.82 -8.73
N PHE A 61 4.97 15.99 -7.90
CA PHE A 61 3.89 15.01 -7.75
C PHE A 61 2.73 15.28 -8.71
N PRO A 62 2.26 14.27 -9.47
CA PRO A 62 1.02 14.39 -10.22
C PRO A 62 -0.16 14.59 -9.25
N VAL A 63 -0.93 15.67 -9.46
CA VAL A 63 -2.07 16.04 -8.59
C VAL A 63 -3.05 14.88 -8.37
N LYS A 64 -3.35 14.12 -9.43
CA LYS A 64 -4.25 12.95 -9.36
C LYS A 64 -3.72 11.85 -8.41
N GLU A 65 -2.40 11.63 -8.42
CA GLU A 65 -1.75 10.62 -7.57
C GLU A 65 -1.75 11.02 -6.10
N VAL A 66 -1.59 12.31 -5.80
CA VAL A 66 -1.73 12.83 -4.45
C VAL A 66 -3.17 12.68 -3.97
N HIS A 67 -4.14 13.16 -4.76
CA HIS A 67 -5.55 13.18 -4.35
C HIS A 67 -6.12 11.79 -4.06
N LYS A 68 -5.79 10.76 -4.85
CA LYS A 68 -6.31 9.41 -4.60
C LYS A 68 -5.82 8.84 -3.25
N ILE A 69 -4.58 9.14 -2.85
CA ILE A 69 -3.99 8.73 -1.57
C ILE A 69 -4.64 9.53 -0.44
N THR A 70 -4.79 10.85 -0.60
CA THR A 70 -5.46 11.71 0.39
C THR A 70 -6.88 11.24 0.69
N VAL A 71 -7.66 10.88 -0.34
CA VAL A 71 -9.02 10.35 -0.14
C VAL A 71 -9.02 9.06 0.66
N LEU A 72 -8.07 8.16 0.43
CA LEU A 72 -7.94 6.93 1.22
C LEU A 72 -7.55 7.24 2.66
N ASP A 73 -6.50 8.03 2.88
CA ASP A 73 -5.98 8.34 4.21
C ASP A 73 -7.03 9.05 5.08
N MET A 74 -7.80 9.99 4.51
CA MET A 74 -8.91 10.63 5.22
C MET A 74 -10.00 9.62 5.62
N ARG A 75 -10.35 8.68 4.74
CA ARG A 75 -11.39 7.67 5.04
C ARG A 75 -10.95 6.65 6.08
N LEU A 76 -9.66 6.31 6.08
CA LEU A 76 -9.08 5.38 7.04
C LEU A 76 -8.62 6.06 8.33
N ALA A 77 -8.66 7.40 8.39
CA ALA A 77 -8.05 8.20 9.45
C ALA A 77 -6.59 7.76 9.71
N ASN A 78 -5.81 7.66 8.64
CA ASN A 78 -4.40 7.29 8.73
C ASN A 78 -3.64 8.33 9.58
N ALA A 79 -3.13 7.90 10.73
CA ALA A 79 -2.47 8.77 11.69
C ALA A 79 -0.95 8.83 11.51
N ASP A 80 -0.38 8.11 10.52
CA ASP A 80 1.07 8.02 10.29
C ASP A 80 1.44 8.12 8.81
N ARG A 81 0.71 8.93 8.02
CA ARG A 81 1.13 9.20 6.64
C ARG A 81 2.28 10.22 6.60
N HIS A 82 3.44 9.80 6.11
CA HIS A 82 4.57 10.67 5.77
C HIS A 82 5.17 10.33 4.39
N ALA A 83 6.13 11.14 3.92
CA ALA A 83 6.75 10.98 2.59
C ALA A 83 7.53 9.67 2.42
N GLY A 84 8.04 9.11 3.52
CA GLY A 84 8.65 7.78 3.58
C GLY A 84 7.67 6.63 3.27
N ASN A 85 6.37 6.83 3.51
CA ASN A 85 5.32 5.83 3.29
C ASN A 85 4.73 5.87 1.87
N ILE A 86 5.32 6.67 0.97
CA ILE A 86 4.90 6.78 -0.42
C ILE A 86 6.13 6.47 -1.29
N LEU A 87 6.01 5.43 -2.11
CA LEU A 87 7.06 5.03 -3.03
C LEU A 87 6.79 5.56 -4.44
N ILE A 88 7.86 5.79 -5.19
CA ILE A 88 7.80 6.25 -6.58
C ILE A 88 7.88 5.04 -7.51
N GLY A 89 6.79 4.77 -8.24
CA GLY A 89 6.74 3.76 -9.28
C GLY A 89 6.74 4.36 -10.69
N ARG A 90 6.73 3.48 -11.69
CA ARG A 90 6.44 3.83 -13.08
C ARG A 90 5.36 2.91 -13.63
N GLU A 91 4.42 3.47 -14.38
CA GLU A 91 3.49 2.66 -15.16
C GLU A 91 4.21 1.95 -16.31
N LYS A 92 3.89 0.67 -16.51
CA LYS A 92 4.53 -0.17 -17.52
C LYS A 92 4.16 0.27 -18.94
N GLU A 93 2.97 0.83 -19.14
CA GLU A 93 2.43 1.15 -20.47
C GLU A 93 2.99 2.45 -21.05
N ASN A 94 3.13 3.49 -20.22
CA ASN A 94 3.45 4.84 -20.67
C ASN A 94 4.68 5.45 -19.95
N GLY A 95 5.27 4.74 -18.98
CA GLY A 95 6.39 5.23 -18.18
C GLY A 95 6.05 6.36 -17.21
N GLN A 96 4.76 6.71 -17.05
CA GLN A 96 4.31 7.78 -16.18
C GLN A 96 4.64 7.47 -14.72
N ALA A 97 5.13 8.48 -13.99
CA ALA A 97 5.37 8.36 -12.56
C ALA A 97 4.04 8.12 -11.81
N VAL A 98 4.04 7.10 -10.96
CA VAL A 98 2.91 6.78 -10.07
C VAL A 98 3.37 6.74 -8.63
N LEU A 99 2.46 7.04 -7.70
CA LEU A 99 2.68 6.97 -6.27
C LEU A 99 2.08 5.69 -5.72
N ILE A 100 2.87 4.97 -4.93
CA ILE A 100 2.51 3.69 -4.34
C ILE A 100 2.45 3.88 -2.82
N PRO A 101 1.27 4.06 -2.21
CA PRO A 101 1.14 4.16 -0.78
C PRO A 101 1.38 2.79 -0.13
N ILE A 102 2.25 2.77 0.88
CA ILE A 102 2.52 1.61 1.74
C ILE A 102 2.24 1.97 3.19
N ASP A 103 2.45 1.01 4.08
CA ASP A 103 2.42 1.17 5.54
C ASP A 103 1.13 1.83 6.07
N HIS A 104 0.08 1.02 6.13
CA HIS A 104 -1.24 1.43 6.62
C HIS A 104 -1.53 0.83 8.00
N GLY A 105 -0.48 0.47 8.76
CA GLY A 105 -0.62 -0.20 10.06
C GLY A 105 -1.24 0.68 11.14
N TYR A 106 -1.16 2.01 10.98
CA TYR A 106 -1.69 3.00 11.93
C TYR A 106 -2.93 3.74 11.41
N CYS A 107 -3.82 2.98 10.78
CA CYS A 107 -5.15 3.40 10.34
C CYS A 107 -6.24 2.85 11.29
N LEU A 108 -7.46 3.38 11.15
CA LEU A 108 -8.66 2.91 11.87
C LEU A 108 -8.53 3.00 13.40
N PRO A 109 -8.24 4.18 13.97
CA PRO A 109 -8.16 4.36 15.42
C PRO A 109 -9.51 4.03 16.09
N THR A 110 -9.45 3.42 17.27
CA THR A 110 -10.61 3.26 18.15
C THR A 110 -10.89 4.59 18.86
N SER A 111 -12.17 4.97 18.95
CA SER A 111 -12.63 6.20 19.62
C SER A 111 -12.29 6.25 21.11
#